data_AF-A0A2V8IHY7-F1
#
_entry.id   AF-A0A2V8IHY7-F1
#
_cell.length_a   1.000
_cell.length_b   1.000
_cell.length_c   1.000
_cell.angle_alpha   90.00
_cell.angle_beta   90.00
_cell.angle_gamma   90.00
#
_symmetry.space_group_name_H-M   'P 1'
#
loop_
_entity.id
_entity.type
_entity.pdbx_description
1 polymer ?
#
loop_
_entity_poly.entity_id
_entity_poly.type
_entity_poly.pdbx_seq_one_letter_code
_entity_poly.pdbx_strand_id
1 'polypeptide(L)' 'MVTWRRHHGHDLVATVVVRQPTAHTIAVWNESTGAVHQLPTVFQRLQSAKAAADAYLRSTFDHMCTLESCGDWMIWTG' A
#
# COMPACT_ATOMS: atom_id res chain seq x y z
N MET A 1 -1.13 -14.74 7.64
CA MET A 1 -0.35 -13.57 7.16
C MET A 1 -1.31 -12.40 7.05
N VAL A 2 -1.07 -11.29 7.75
CA VAL A 2 -1.99 -10.13 7.74
C VAL A 2 -1.58 -9.19 6.60
N THR A 3 -2.54 -8.84 5.76
CA THR A 3 -2.36 -7.84 4.69
C THR A 3 -3.21 -6.63 5.01
N TRP A 4 -2.62 -5.45 4.91
CA TRP A 4 -3.34 -4.18 4.96
C TRP A 4 -3.40 -3.60 3.57
N ARG A 5 -4.55 -3.02 3.21
CA ARG A 5 -4.75 -2.34 1.93
C ARG A 5 -5.39 -0.97 2.15
N ARG A 6 -5.05 -0.03 1.29
CA ARG A 6 -5.69 1.28 1.19
C ARG A 6 -5.91 1.61 -0.27
N HIS A 7 -7.15 1.91 -0.64
CA HIS A 7 -7.48 2.38 -1.98
C HIS A 7 -7.17 3.89 -2.11
N HIS A 8 -6.64 4.25 -3.27
CA HIS A 8 -6.22 5.59 -3.69
C HIS A 8 -6.97 5.94 -4.99
N GLY A 9 -8.26 6.22 -4.85
CA GLY A 9 -9.21 6.36 -5.96
C GLY A 9 -9.88 5.02 -6.29
N HIS A 10 -10.23 4.85 -7.57
CA HIS A 10 -10.95 3.67 -8.03
C HIS A 10 -10.04 2.44 -8.13
N ASP A 11 -8.84 2.62 -8.69
CA ASP A 11 -8.05 1.47 -9.20
C ASP A 11 -6.66 1.34 -8.56
N LEU A 12 -6.19 2.34 -7.82
CA LEU A 12 -4.85 2.29 -7.23
C LEU A 12 -4.94 1.83 -5.79
N VAL A 13 -4.03 0.94 -5.36
CA VAL A 13 -4.02 0.47 -3.97
C VAL A 13 -2.60 0.37 -3.46
N ALA A 14 -2.42 0.86 -2.23
CA ALA A 14 -1.25 0.66 -1.43
C ALA A 14 -1.45 -0.57 -0.55
N THR A 15 -0.47 -1.46 -0.51
CA THR A 15 -0.51 -2.72 0.24
C THR A 15 0.65 -2.81 1.20
N VAL A 16 0.39 -3.27 2.42
CA VAL A 16 1.40 -3.67 3.40
C VAL A 16 1.16 -5.12 3.79
N VAL A 17 2.17 -5.97 3.64
CA VAL A 17 2.13 -7.37 4.08
C VAL A 17 2.95 -7.50 5.36
N VAL A 18 2.30 -7.95 6.44
CA VAL A 18 2.95 -8.26 7.72
C VAL A 18 3.54 -9.67 7.63
N ARG A 19 4.86 -9.75 7.50
CA ARG A 19 5.61 -11.02 7.47
C ARG A 19 5.85 -11.54 8.88
N GLN A 20 6.21 -10.65 9.80
CA GLN A 20 6.42 -10.89 11.22
C GLN A 20 5.94 -9.66 12.01
N PRO A 21 5.79 -9.71 13.34
CA PRO A 21 5.33 -8.57 14.14
C PRO A 21 6.13 -7.27 13.91
N THR A 22 7.40 -7.40 13.57
CA THR A 22 8.34 -6.30 13.32
C THR A 22 8.90 -6.29 11.88
N ALA A 23 8.26 -6.99 10.94
CA ALA A 23 8.72 -7.04 9.55
C ALA A 23 7.56 -6.88 8.58
N HIS A 24 7.59 -5.78 7.83
CA HIS A 24 6.56 -5.40 6.88
C HIS A 24 7.18 -5.13 5.51
N THR A 25 6.57 -5.68 4.45
CA THR A 25 6.92 -5.38 3.06
C THR A 25 5.77 -4.63 2.41
N ILE A 26 6.07 -3.78 1.42
CA ILE A 26 5.05 -2.96 0.75
C ILE A 26 4.97 -3.28 -0.73
N ALA A 27 3.78 -3.12 -1.28
CA ALA A 27 3.53 -3.20 -2.72
C ALA A 27 2.46 -2.17 -3.09
N VAL A 28 2.46 -1.75 -4.35
CA VAL A 28 1.43 -0.90 -4.92
C VAL A 28 0.92 -1.55 -6.20
N TRP A 29 -0.37 -1.42 -6.45
CA TRP A 29 -0.96 -1.97 -7.66
C TRP A 29 -1.86 -0.95 -8.36
N ASN A 30 -2.12 -1.21 -9.63
CA ASN A 30 -3.20 -0.61 -10.39
C ASN A 30 -4.09 -1.77 -10.89
N GLU A 31 -5.33 -1.83 -10.40
CA GLU A 31 -6.26 -2.94 -10.66
C GLU A 31 -6.70 -3.00 -12.11
N SER A 32 -6.94 -1.85 -12.77
CA SER A 32 -7.39 -1.81 -14.16
C SER A 32 -6.35 -2.34 -15.13
N THR A 33 -5.07 -2.06 -14.86
CA THR A 33 -3.95 -2.46 -15.73
C THR A 33 -3.29 -3.77 -15.29
N GLY A 34 -3.53 -4.22 -14.06
CA GLY A 34 -2.84 -5.35 -13.45
C GLY A 34 -1.37 -5.08 -13.07
N ALA A 35 -0.90 -3.83 -13.16
CA ALA A 35 0.47 -3.48 -12.81
C ALA A 35 0.70 -3.62 -11.30
N VAL A 36 1.79 -4.28 -10.92
CA VAL A 36 2.18 -4.48 -9.51
C VAL A 36 3.65 -4.13 -9.33
N HIS A 37 3.93 -3.25 -8.36
CA HIS A 37 5.27 -2.83 -8.02
C HIS A 37 5.54 -3.10 -6.54
N GLN A 38 6.62 -3.83 -6.24
CA GLN A 38 7.02 -4.16 -4.87
C GLN A 38 8.29 -3.41 -4.50
N LEU A 39 8.31 -2.84 -3.30
CA LEU A 39 9.53 -2.25 -2.77
C LEU A 39 10.32 -3.33 -2.01
N PRO A 40 11.61 -3.57 -2.32
CA PRO A 40 12.40 -4.61 -1.67
C PRO A 40 12.72 -4.29 -0.20
N THR A 41 12.50 -3.05 0.23
CA THR A 41 12.75 -2.58 1.59
C THR A 41 11.78 -3.19 2.60
N VAL A 42 12.32 -3.65 3.74
CA VAL A 42 11.55 -4.11 4.90
C VAL A 42 11.44 -2.99 5.92
N PHE A 43 10.23 -2.78 6.43
CA PHE A 43 9.92 -1.79 7.47
C PHE A 43 9.67 -2.48 8.80
N GLN A 44 10.20 -1.89 9.88
CA GLN A 44 10.06 -2.47 11.22
C GLN A 44 8.76 -2.10 11.94
N ARG A 45 8.12 -1.00 11.53
CA ARG A 45 6.89 -0.48 12.12
C ARG A 45 5.79 -0.41 11.08
N LEU A 46 4.60 -0.89 11.44
CA LEU A 46 3.44 -0.89 10.54
C LEU A 46 3.10 0.52 10.03
N GLN A 47 3.15 1.54 10.90
CA GLN A 47 2.85 2.92 10.50
C GLN A 47 3.85 3.46 9.49
N SER A 48 5.14 3.15 9.65
CA SER A 48 6.18 3.51 8.68
C SER A 48 5.96 2.79 7.34
N ALA A 49 5.56 1.52 7.38
CA ALA A 49 5.23 0.77 6.17
C ALA A 49 4.02 1.36 5.43
N LYS A 50 2.95 1.73 6.16
CA LYS A 50 1.76 2.39 5.60
C LYS A 50 2.11 3.72 4.93
N ALA A 51 2.85 4.58 5.63
CA ALA A 51 3.29 5.87 5.08
C ALA A 51 4.19 5.70 3.85
N ALA A 52 5.09 4.71 3.87
CA ALA A 52 5.96 4.40 2.75
C ALA A 52 5.19 3.82 1.55
N ALA A 53 4.17 2.99 1.78
CA ALA A 53 3.30 2.46 0.73
C ALA A 53 2.52 3.58 0.04
N ASP A 54 1.97 4.53 0.81
CA ASP A 54 1.31 5.71 0.26
C ASP A 54 2.28 6.58 -0.56
N ALA A 55 3.48 6.85 -0.03
CA ALA A 55 4.50 7.61 -0.75
C ALA A 55 4.96 6.91 -2.05
N TYR A 56 5.15 5.59 -1.98
CA TYR A 56 5.57 4.79 -3.13
C TYR A 56 4.50 4.78 -4.23
N LEU A 57 3.21 4.70 -3.85
CA LEU A 57 2.09 4.75 -4.78
C LEU A 57 2.06 6.08 -5.54
N ARG A 58 2.22 7.20 -4.81
CA ARG A 58 2.29 8.54 -5.42
C ARG A 58 3.42 8.64 -6.43
N SER A 59 4.62 8.19 -6.07
CA SER A 59 5.77 8.25 -6.98
C SER A 59 5.68 7.29 -8.18
N THR A 60 4.95 6.18 -8.05
CA THR A 60 4.86 5.15 -9.08
C THR A 60 3.81 5.47 -10.13
N PHE A 61 2.66 6.03 -9.70
CA PHE A 61 1.51 6.28 -10.56
C PHE A 61 1.16 7.76 -10.73
N ASP A 62 2.04 8.66 -10.29
CA ASP A 62 1.82 10.12 -10.27
C ASP A 62 0.49 10.52 -9.60
N HIS A 63 0.10 9.74 -8.58
CA HIS A 63 -1.15 9.96 -7.86
C HIS A 63 -0.94 11.00 -6.76
N MET A 64 -1.91 11.90 -6.60
CA MET A 64 -1.97 12.82 -5.47
C MET A 64 -3.15 12.46 -4.58
N CYS A 65 -2.85 12.07 -3.33
CA CYS A 65 -3.88 11.75 -2.35
C CYS A 65 -4.70 13.00 -2.01
N THR A 66 -6.01 12.97 -2.26
CA THR A 66 -6.95 13.92 -1.68
C THR A 66 -7.79 13.23 -0.60
N LEU A 67 -8.37 14.00 0.32
CA LEU A 67 -9.25 13.47 1.37
C LEU A 67 -10.44 12.69 0.78
N GLU A 68 -10.86 13.04 -0.43
CA GLU A 68 -12.00 12.41 -1.12
C GLU A 68 -11.61 11.15 -1.91
N SER A 69 -10.35 11.01 -2.33
CA SER A 69 -9.91 9.89 -3.16
C SER A 69 -9.37 8.72 -2.35
N CYS A 70 -8.80 8.95 -1.17
CA CYS A 70 -8.10 7.91 -0.43
C CYS A 70 -8.94 7.35 0.71
N GLY A 71 -9.28 6.07 0.64
CA GLY A 71 -9.99 5.37 1.70
C GLY A 71 -9.14 5.11 2.95
N ASP A 72 -9.66 4.32 3.87
CA ASP A 72 -8.93 3.91 5.07
C ASP A 72 -8.03 2.69 4.84
N TRP A 73 -7.04 2.53 5.72
CA TRP A 73 -6.24 1.30 5.78
C TRP A 73 -7.06 0.17 6.42
N MET A 74 -7.46 -0.80 5.61
CA MET A 74 -8.28 -1.92 6.04
C MET A 74 -7.48 -3.23 6.04
N ILE A 75 -7.80 -4.13 6.96
CA ILE A 75 -7.25 -5.49 6.95
C ILE A 75 -7.92 -6.26 5.81
N TRP A 76 -7.12 -6.79 4.91
CA TRP A 76 -7.57 -7.67 3.84
C TRP A 76 -7.39 -9.13 4.27
N THR A 77 -8.51 -9.78 4.56
CA THR A 77 -8.62 -11.23 4.68
C THR A 77 -9.07 -11.77 3.33
N GLY A 78 -8.12 -12.27 2.53
CA GLY A 78 -8.42 -13.08 1.35
C GLY A 78 -8.71 -14.52 1.73
#